data_AF-A0A0Q6WH99-F1
#
_entry.id   AF-A0A0Q6WH99-F1
#
_cell.length_a   1.000
_cell.length_b   1.000
_cell.length_c   1.000
_cell.angle_alpha   90.00
_cell.angle_beta   90.00
_cell.angle_gamma   90.00
#
_symmetry.space_group_name_H-M   'P 1'
#
loop_
_entity.id
_entity.type
_entity.pdbx_description
1 polymer ?
#
loop_
_entity_poly.entity_id
_entity_poly.type
_entity_poly.pdbx_seq_one_letter_code
_entity_poly.pdbx_strand_id
1 'polypeptide(L)'
;MLASEFTAAIAENTRIYQGKLESCDQRTADASRDQTALEQKIAGLLRQVASLHLEGGQNIAAEVERELAFRADEWQALRAELQTVNSDVANHVAAIRQRGAEIREAALRPGAHLDAAQVLQAARERYQRAEDAHQALLAMNAELETEIVSKLAGYRSDPLYVFLREAGYRTADYRRSGAQTVKDDWIAGLCNFDANRRNENILLAMQQALPARAERSAQALADARAQLDALSFAPPPPTIAERIAQAVAPLEAALAQADERLRRVRAGLAEYAACTDARYRRAQELQAASLKSLPIAELIAQARATPSPEDDKLVLEVVNLQDKLAGSRRDYERALAARQHAEEDAQRAEALEADLRRGGFIDTREIDFRDGLDLPPLIGRYMNGELSLGGFTLELQQFARELRPKFRYSETAWGSGSSRS
;
A
#
# COMPACT_ATOMS: atom_id res chain seq x y z
N MET A 1 11.83 -10.74 20.66
CA MET A 1 11.18 -11.16 19.39
C MET A 1 10.68 -9.90 18.69
N LEU A 2 10.96 -9.73 17.39
CA LEU A 2 10.53 -8.55 16.64
C LEU A 2 9.02 -8.60 16.33
N ALA A 3 8.34 -7.45 16.29
CA ALA A 3 6.91 -7.37 15.94
C ALA A 3 6.56 -8.07 14.60
N SER A 4 7.49 -8.04 13.64
CA SER A 4 7.36 -8.72 12.36
C SER A 4 7.39 -10.24 12.47
N GLU A 5 8.21 -10.78 13.37
CA GLU A 5 8.28 -12.23 13.64
C GLU A 5 7.02 -12.71 14.34
N PHE A 6 6.51 -11.93 15.31
CA PHE A 6 5.25 -12.20 15.99
C PHE A 6 4.06 -12.22 15.01
N THR A 7 3.93 -11.17 14.20
CA THR A 7 2.87 -11.07 13.18
C THR A 7 2.93 -12.23 12.20
N ALA A 8 4.13 -12.61 11.76
CA ALA A 8 4.31 -13.74 10.86
C ALA A 8 3.92 -15.07 11.52
N ALA A 9 4.26 -15.28 12.79
CA ALA A 9 3.91 -16.50 13.51
C ALA A 9 2.40 -16.66 13.74
N ILE A 10 1.69 -15.56 14.06
CA ILE A 10 0.22 -15.61 14.19
C ILE A 10 -0.45 -15.89 12.84
N ALA A 11 -0.03 -15.19 11.78
CA ALA A 11 -0.57 -15.42 10.44
C ALA A 11 -0.29 -16.86 9.94
N GLU A 12 0.87 -17.41 10.26
CA GLU A 12 1.22 -18.79 9.94
C GLU A 12 0.35 -19.80 10.71
N ASN A 13 0.08 -19.56 11.99
CA ASN A 13 -0.85 -20.38 12.77
C ASN A 13 -2.24 -20.43 12.10
N THR A 14 -2.80 -19.28 11.74
CA THR A 14 -4.08 -19.21 11.03
C THR A 14 -4.06 -20.03 9.74
N ARG A 15 -3.00 -19.89 8.92
CA ARG A 15 -2.85 -20.66 7.67
C ARG A 15 -2.78 -22.16 7.88
N ILE A 16 -2.04 -22.62 8.90
CA ILE A 16 -1.93 -24.05 9.22
C ILE A 16 -3.30 -24.65 9.50
N TYR A 17 -4.12 -23.98 10.33
CA TYR A 17 -5.44 -24.49 10.69
C TYR A 17 -6.46 -24.36 9.55
N GLN A 18 -6.39 -23.31 8.76
CA GLN A 18 -7.15 -23.21 7.51
C GLN A 18 -6.79 -24.33 6.53
N GLY A 19 -5.50 -24.64 6.34
CA GLY A 19 -5.07 -25.74 5.49
C GLY A 19 -5.52 -27.12 6.00
N LYS A 20 -5.57 -27.31 7.32
CA LYS A 20 -6.16 -28.52 7.93
C LYS A 20 -7.66 -28.62 7.64
N LEU A 21 -8.40 -27.53 7.78
CA LEU A 21 -9.83 -27.48 7.45
C LEU A 21 -10.06 -27.81 5.97
N GLU A 22 -9.31 -27.19 5.06
CA GLU A 22 -9.37 -27.49 3.63
C GLU A 22 -9.08 -28.96 3.31
N SER A 23 -8.12 -29.58 4.01
CA SER A 23 -7.83 -31.01 3.89
C SER A 23 -8.96 -31.90 4.44
N CYS A 24 -9.64 -31.47 5.51
CA CYS A 24 -10.82 -32.16 6.02
C CYS A 24 -12.01 -32.03 5.07
N ASP A 25 -12.29 -30.83 4.55
CA ASP A 25 -13.34 -30.58 3.56
C ASP A 25 -13.17 -31.48 2.34
N GLN A 26 -11.93 -31.60 1.83
CA GLN A 26 -11.58 -32.51 0.74
C GLN A 26 -11.94 -33.96 1.07
N ARG A 27 -11.51 -34.46 2.24
CA ARG A 27 -11.78 -35.84 2.65
C ARG A 27 -13.27 -36.11 2.83
N THR A 28 -14.02 -35.15 3.38
CA THR A 28 -15.47 -35.26 3.54
C THR A 28 -16.18 -35.28 2.19
N ALA A 29 -15.77 -34.42 1.25
CA ALA A 29 -16.31 -34.39 -0.11
C ALA A 29 -16.00 -35.69 -0.88
N ASP A 30 -14.79 -36.22 -0.78
CA ASP A 30 -14.40 -37.50 -1.40
C ASP A 30 -15.22 -38.67 -0.83
N ALA A 31 -15.34 -38.75 0.50
CA ALA A 31 -16.15 -39.78 1.15
C ALA A 31 -17.64 -39.70 0.77
N SER A 32 -18.20 -38.48 0.67
CA SER A 32 -19.55 -38.24 0.17
C SER A 32 -19.73 -38.69 -1.28
N ARG A 33 -18.74 -38.41 -2.14
CA ARG A 33 -18.75 -38.82 -3.54
C ARG A 33 -18.74 -40.34 -3.65
N ASP A 34 -17.89 -41.03 -2.90
CA ASP A 34 -17.82 -42.49 -2.88
C ASP A 34 -19.14 -43.10 -2.41
N GLN A 35 -19.75 -42.55 -1.36
CA GLN A 35 -21.05 -42.97 -0.88
C GLN A 35 -22.11 -42.84 -1.98
N THR A 36 -22.16 -41.68 -2.64
CA THR A 36 -23.15 -41.41 -3.69
C THR A 36 -22.95 -42.34 -4.90
N ALA A 37 -21.71 -42.60 -5.30
CA ALA A 37 -21.38 -43.53 -6.38
C ALA A 37 -21.82 -44.97 -6.06
N LEU A 38 -21.64 -45.42 -4.81
CA LEU A 38 -22.12 -46.72 -4.35
C LEU A 38 -23.65 -46.79 -4.34
N GLU A 39 -24.33 -45.74 -3.84
CA GLU A 39 -25.78 -45.63 -3.84
C GLU A 39 -26.34 -45.68 -5.27
N GLN A 40 -25.70 -44.99 -6.22
CA GLN A 40 -26.08 -45.05 -7.64
C GLN A 40 -25.87 -46.44 -8.23
N LYS A 41 -24.73 -47.09 -7.96
CA LYS A 41 -24.46 -48.44 -8.46
C LYS A 41 -25.49 -49.44 -7.94
N ILE A 42 -25.82 -49.36 -6.64
CA ILE A 42 -26.87 -50.18 -6.03
C ILE A 42 -28.23 -49.89 -6.69
N ALA A 43 -28.60 -48.62 -6.85
CA ALA A 43 -29.85 -48.25 -7.50
C ALA A 43 -29.91 -48.71 -8.97
N GLY A 44 -28.78 -48.69 -9.68
CA GLY A 44 -28.63 -49.21 -11.04
C GLY A 44 -28.87 -50.71 -11.12
N LEU A 45 -28.23 -51.49 -10.25
CA LEU A 45 -28.43 -52.95 -10.19
C LEU A 45 -29.86 -53.32 -9.75
N LEU A 46 -30.42 -52.59 -8.77
CA LEU A 46 -31.81 -52.78 -8.37
C LEU A 46 -32.78 -52.43 -9.49
N ARG A 47 -32.47 -51.42 -10.32
CA ARG A 47 -33.21 -51.15 -11.54
C ARG A 47 -32.98 -52.21 -12.61
N GLN A 48 -31.83 -52.86 -12.72
CA GLN A 48 -31.64 -53.98 -13.65
C GLN A 48 -32.51 -55.16 -13.24
N VAL A 49 -32.48 -55.52 -11.95
CA VAL A 49 -33.39 -56.49 -11.33
C VAL A 49 -34.85 -56.11 -11.57
N ALA A 50 -35.21 -54.83 -11.39
CA ALA A 50 -36.57 -54.34 -11.59
C ALA A 50 -36.93 -54.08 -13.06
N SER A 51 -35.99 -53.93 -13.98
CA SER A 51 -36.23 -53.67 -15.42
C SER A 51 -36.71 -54.90 -16.16
N LEU A 52 -36.60 -56.07 -15.53
CA LEU A 52 -37.43 -57.22 -15.87
C LEU A 52 -38.93 -56.94 -15.64
N HIS A 53 -39.31 -55.89 -14.88
CA HIS A 53 -40.68 -55.60 -14.38
C HIS A 53 -41.17 -54.13 -14.44
N LEU A 54 -40.34 -53.10 -14.72
CA LEU A 54 -40.72 -51.68 -14.70
C LEU A 54 -40.30 -50.91 -15.96
N GLU A 55 -41.26 -50.54 -16.79
CA GLU A 55 -41.08 -49.56 -17.88
C GLU A 55 -40.98 -48.14 -17.32
N GLY A 56 -39.89 -47.40 -17.63
CA GLY A 56 -39.74 -45.97 -17.30
C GLY A 56 -38.54 -45.56 -16.41
N GLY A 57 -37.80 -46.51 -15.83
CA GLY A 57 -36.69 -46.23 -14.89
C GLY A 57 -35.38 -45.70 -15.49
N GLN A 58 -35.17 -45.82 -16.80
CA GLN A 58 -33.90 -45.47 -17.45
C GLN A 58 -33.67 -43.95 -17.57
N ASN A 59 -34.72 -43.15 -17.72
CA ASN A 59 -34.59 -41.70 -17.92
C ASN A 59 -34.19 -40.97 -16.62
N ILE A 60 -34.75 -41.38 -15.48
CA ILE A 60 -34.41 -40.81 -14.16
C ILE A 60 -32.95 -41.12 -13.79
N ALA A 61 -32.45 -42.31 -14.13
CA ALA A 61 -31.06 -42.68 -13.88
C ALA A 61 -30.07 -41.77 -14.61
N ALA A 62 -30.32 -41.49 -15.88
CA ALA A 62 -29.51 -40.58 -16.69
C ALA A 62 -29.56 -39.13 -16.16
N GLU A 63 -30.69 -38.69 -15.62
CA GLU A 63 -30.80 -37.37 -14.98
C GLU A 63 -29.99 -37.29 -13.67
N VAL A 64 -30.04 -38.31 -12.81
CA VAL A 64 -29.24 -38.34 -11.57
C VAL A 64 -27.73 -38.33 -11.91
N GLU A 65 -27.29 -39.15 -12.87
CA GLU A 65 -25.90 -39.16 -13.32
C GLU A 65 -25.45 -37.79 -13.84
N ARG A 66 -26.31 -37.11 -14.60
CA ARG A 66 -26.04 -35.75 -15.10
C ARG A 66 -25.89 -34.73 -13.96
N GLU A 67 -26.79 -34.74 -12.97
CA GLU A 67 -26.70 -33.82 -11.84
C GLU A 67 -25.43 -34.04 -11.00
N LEU A 68 -25.01 -35.29 -10.80
CA LEU A 68 -23.75 -35.58 -10.10
C LEU A 68 -22.51 -35.26 -10.93
N ALA A 69 -22.56 -35.41 -12.25
CA ALA A 69 -21.48 -34.95 -13.13
C ALA A 69 -21.32 -33.42 -13.03
N PHE A 70 -22.41 -32.67 -13.10
CA PHE A 70 -22.38 -31.21 -12.88
C PHE A 70 -21.87 -30.84 -11.49
N ARG A 71 -22.30 -31.56 -10.44
CA ARG A 71 -21.76 -31.37 -9.09
C ARG A 71 -20.24 -31.55 -9.04
N ALA A 72 -19.71 -32.57 -9.71
CA ALA A 72 -18.28 -32.83 -9.76
C ALA A 72 -17.53 -31.72 -10.49
N ASP A 73 -18.06 -31.23 -11.62
CA ASP A 73 -17.47 -30.13 -12.39
C ASP A 73 -17.48 -28.80 -11.61
N GLU A 74 -18.61 -28.46 -10.97
CA GLU A 74 -18.75 -27.26 -10.14
C GLU A 74 -17.78 -27.30 -8.94
N TRP A 75 -17.62 -28.47 -8.31
CA TRP A 75 -16.66 -28.65 -7.22
C TRP A 75 -15.20 -28.51 -7.68
N GLN A 76 -14.82 -29.08 -8.83
CA GLN A 76 -13.48 -28.90 -9.40
C GLN A 76 -13.20 -27.44 -9.76
N ALA A 77 -14.21 -26.73 -10.29
CA ALA A 77 -14.10 -25.32 -10.61
C ALA A 77 -13.85 -24.48 -9.34
N LEU A 78 -14.59 -24.72 -8.26
CA LEU A 78 -14.36 -24.07 -6.97
C LEU A 78 -12.96 -24.35 -6.41
N ARG A 79 -12.45 -25.57 -6.58
CA ARG A 79 -11.11 -25.94 -6.13
C ARG A 79 -10.01 -25.24 -6.94
N ALA A 80 -10.17 -25.16 -8.26
CA ALA A 80 -9.26 -24.40 -9.11
C ALA A 80 -9.29 -22.90 -8.77
N GLU A 81 -10.48 -22.38 -8.45
CA GLU A 81 -10.64 -21.01 -7.98
C GLU A 81 -9.95 -20.77 -6.63
N LEU A 82 -10.08 -21.69 -5.67
CA LEU A 82 -9.40 -21.61 -4.38
C LEU A 82 -7.88 -21.50 -4.55
N GLN A 83 -7.30 -22.34 -5.41
CA GLN A 83 -5.86 -22.29 -5.71
C GLN A 83 -5.45 -20.94 -6.31
N THR A 84 -6.26 -20.43 -7.25
CA THR A 84 -6.02 -19.13 -7.89
C THR A 84 -6.05 -18.01 -6.85
N VAL A 85 -7.09 -17.95 -6.03
CA VAL A 85 -7.26 -16.90 -5.02
C VAL A 85 -6.16 -16.96 -3.94
N ASN A 86 -5.77 -18.16 -3.51
CA ASN A 86 -4.65 -18.32 -2.57
C ASN A 86 -3.33 -17.79 -3.18
N SER A 87 -3.12 -17.99 -4.48
CA SER A 87 -1.96 -17.42 -5.17
C SER A 87 -2.04 -15.89 -5.26
N ASP A 88 -3.23 -15.33 -5.53
CA ASP A 88 -3.47 -13.88 -5.58
C ASP A 88 -3.17 -13.24 -4.22
N VAL A 89 -3.70 -13.81 -3.13
CA VAL A 89 -3.43 -13.36 -1.75
C VAL A 89 -1.92 -13.37 -1.46
N ALA A 90 -1.22 -14.47 -1.76
CA ALA A 90 0.22 -14.57 -1.56
C ALA A 90 1.00 -13.50 -2.36
N ASN A 91 0.61 -13.29 -3.62
CA ASN A 91 1.21 -12.29 -4.50
C ASN A 91 1.00 -10.86 -3.99
N HIS A 92 -0.22 -10.52 -3.56
CA HIS A 92 -0.53 -9.20 -3.01
C HIS A 92 0.25 -8.91 -1.73
N VAL A 93 0.32 -9.89 -0.80
CA VAL A 93 1.12 -9.76 0.43
C VAL A 93 2.61 -9.55 0.11
N ALA A 94 3.16 -10.30 -0.84
CA ALA A 94 4.54 -10.13 -1.28
C ALA A 94 4.77 -8.75 -1.90
N ALA A 95 3.87 -8.29 -2.77
CA ALA A 95 3.94 -6.99 -3.42
C ALA A 95 3.89 -5.83 -2.41
N ILE A 96 3.01 -5.90 -1.40
CA ILE A 96 2.94 -4.89 -0.32
C ILE A 96 4.29 -4.81 0.42
N ARG A 97 4.85 -5.97 0.79
CA ARG A 97 6.14 -6.04 1.50
C ARG A 97 7.28 -5.47 0.66
N GLN A 98 7.36 -5.88 -0.61
CA GLN A 98 8.37 -5.41 -1.55
C GLN A 98 8.25 -3.90 -1.75
N ARG A 99 7.05 -3.38 -2.03
CA ARG A 99 6.84 -1.95 -2.29
C ARG A 99 7.20 -1.10 -1.08
N GLY A 100 6.83 -1.56 0.12
CA GLY A 100 7.23 -0.93 1.37
C GLY A 100 8.75 -0.93 1.57
N ALA A 101 9.45 -2.00 1.17
CA ALA A 101 10.91 -2.09 1.26
C ALA A 101 11.59 -1.15 0.26
N GLU A 102 11.14 -1.12 -1.00
CA GLU A 102 11.65 -0.22 -2.04
C GLU A 102 11.59 1.26 -1.62
N ILE A 103 10.48 1.68 -1.01
CA ILE A 103 10.32 3.07 -0.54
C ILE A 103 11.26 3.38 0.62
N ARG A 104 11.46 2.43 1.55
CA ARG A 104 12.41 2.59 2.66
C ARG A 104 13.85 2.67 2.14
N GLU A 105 14.22 1.79 1.23
CA GLU A 105 15.56 1.78 0.65
C GLU A 105 15.82 3.06 -0.15
N ALA A 106 14.86 3.51 -0.95
CA ALA A 106 14.96 4.78 -1.67
C ALA A 106 15.13 5.98 -0.73
N ALA A 107 14.51 5.96 0.45
CA ALA A 107 14.71 6.99 1.47
C ALA A 107 16.11 6.94 2.09
N LEU A 108 16.71 5.75 2.25
CA LEU A 108 18.05 5.59 2.81
C LEU A 108 19.19 5.95 1.83
N ARG A 109 18.90 6.21 0.54
CA ARG A 109 19.94 6.53 -0.44
C ARG A 109 20.60 7.89 -0.14
N PRO A 110 21.95 7.96 -0.12
CA PRO A 110 22.67 9.22 0.05
C PRO A 110 22.24 10.25 -1.00
N GLY A 111 21.80 11.44 -0.56
CA GLY A 111 21.28 12.51 -1.44
C GLY A 111 19.78 12.47 -1.72
N ALA A 112 19.04 11.42 -1.33
CA ALA A 112 17.58 11.43 -1.33
C ALA A 112 16.99 12.40 -0.28
N HIS A 113 17.79 12.68 0.75
CA HIS A 113 17.61 13.75 1.71
C HIS A 113 18.67 14.82 1.44
N LEU A 114 18.47 15.71 0.47
CA LEU A 114 18.77 17.09 0.84
C LEU A 114 17.73 17.40 1.91
N ASP A 115 18.18 17.39 3.17
CA ASP A 115 17.29 17.65 4.29
C ASP A 115 16.53 18.94 3.97
N ALA A 116 15.21 18.96 4.12
CA ALA A 116 14.45 20.18 3.92
C ALA A 116 15.07 21.32 4.77
N ALA A 117 15.70 20.99 5.90
CA ALA A 117 16.52 21.89 6.68
C ALA A 117 17.76 22.42 5.93
N GLN A 118 18.50 21.57 5.20
CA GLN A 118 19.66 22.00 4.38
C GLN A 118 19.23 22.88 3.20
N VAL A 119 18.13 22.55 2.52
CA VAL A 119 17.60 23.38 1.42
C VAL A 119 17.13 24.74 1.94
N LEU A 120 16.40 24.74 3.06
CA LEU A 120 15.96 25.96 3.73
C LEU A 120 17.16 26.79 4.23
N GLN A 121 18.19 26.14 4.77
CA GLN A 121 19.42 26.80 5.21
C GLN A 121 20.16 27.46 4.05
N ALA A 122 20.33 26.76 2.93
CA ALA A 122 20.94 27.32 1.72
C ALA A 122 20.13 28.51 1.16
N ALA A 123 18.80 28.46 1.24
CA ALA A 123 17.93 29.57 0.85
C ALA A 123 18.07 30.78 1.78
N ARG A 124 18.19 30.56 3.11
CA ARG A 124 18.48 31.62 4.10
C ARG A 124 19.81 32.31 3.83
N GLU A 125 20.86 31.53 3.57
CA GLU A 125 22.19 32.05 3.24
C GLU A 125 22.20 32.82 1.91
N ARG A 126 21.39 32.40 0.93
CA ARG A 126 21.22 33.13 -0.33
C ARG A 126 20.50 34.47 -0.11
N TYR A 127 19.44 34.48 0.71
CA TYR A 127 18.73 35.71 1.07
C TYR A 127 19.64 36.68 1.82
N GLN A 128 20.36 36.22 2.86
CA GLN A 128 21.30 37.05 3.61
C GLN A 128 22.39 37.65 2.71
N ARG A 129 23.00 36.86 1.82
CA ARG A 129 23.98 37.38 0.87
C ARG A 129 23.40 38.42 -0.08
N ALA A 130 22.16 38.25 -0.52
CA ALA A 130 21.49 39.22 -1.39
C ALA A 130 21.15 40.51 -0.63
N GLU A 131 20.75 40.40 0.64
CA GLU A 131 20.46 41.53 1.53
C GLU A 131 21.73 42.34 1.83
N ASP A 132 22.81 41.67 2.25
CA ASP A 132 24.11 42.30 2.50
C ASP A 132 24.65 42.99 1.25
N ALA A 133 24.59 42.32 0.09
CA ALA A 133 25.03 42.90 -1.17
C ALA A 133 24.19 44.12 -1.58
N HIS A 134 22.87 44.08 -1.34
CA HIS A 134 21.98 45.19 -1.63
C HIS A 134 22.28 46.40 -0.73
N GLN A 135 22.43 46.19 0.57
CA GLN A 135 22.75 47.25 1.53
C GLN A 135 24.12 47.89 1.23
N ALA A 136 25.14 47.06 1.00
CA ALA A 136 26.48 47.54 0.63
C ALA A 136 26.45 48.35 -0.68
N LEU A 137 25.65 47.91 -1.66
CA LEU A 137 25.50 48.62 -2.93
C LEU A 137 24.78 49.96 -2.77
N LEU A 138 23.74 50.04 -1.93
CA LEU A 138 23.06 51.31 -1.63
C LEU A 138 23.99 52.29 -0.93
N ALA A 139 24.76 51.84 0.06
CA ALA A 139 25.75 52.67 0.74
C ALA A 139 26.81 53.21 -0.24
N MET A 140 27.39 52.33 -1.06
CA MET A 140 28.37 52.71 -2.09
C MET A 140 27.77 53.67 -3.13
N ASN A 141 26.52 53.45 -3.56
CA ASN A 141 25.85 54.33 -4.50
C ASN A 141 25.61 55.73 -3.90
N ALA A 142 25.26 55.84 -2.61
CA ALA A 142 25.07 57.12 -1.94
C ALA A 142 26.36 57.94 -1.82
N GLU A 143 27.48 57.26 -1.51
CA GLU A 143 28.81 57.89 -1.51
C GLU A 143 29.21 58.37 -2.90
N LEU A 144 29.03 57.52 -3.92
CA LEU A 144 29.29 57.85 -5.33
C LEU A 144 28.43 59.01 -5.82
N GLU A 145 27.14 59.04 -5.45
CA GLU A 145 26.25 60.13 -5.81
C GLU A 145 26.73 61.46 -5.23
N THR A 146 27.13 61.47 -3.96
CA THR A 146 27.71 62.65 -3.31
C THR A 146 28.98 63.13 -4.01
N GLU A 147 29.88 62.20 -4.36
CA GLU A 147 31.12 62.50 -5.08
C GLU A 147 30.85 63.04 -6.49
N ILE A 148 29.92 62.42 -7.23
CA ILE A 148 29.50 62.86 -8.57
C ILE A 148 28.92 64.27 -8.51
N VAL A 149 28.01 64.54 -7.57
CA VAL A 149 27.39 65.87 -7.40
C VAL A 149 28.46 66.92 -7.09
N SER A 150 29.39 66.61 -6.18
CA SER A 150 30.50 67.51 -5.84
C SER A 150 31.41 67.81 -7.05
N LYS A 151 31.84 66.78 -7.78
CA LYS A 151 32.70 66.93 -8.97
C LYS A 151 32.01 67.66 -10.11
N LEU A 152 30.74 67.37 -10.37
CA LEU A 152 29.94 68.08 -11.38
C LEU A 152 29.75 69.56 -11.01
N ALA A 153 29.58 69.88 -9.73
CA ALA A 153 29.55 71.27 -9.26
C ALA A 153 30.88 72.00 -9.55
N GLY A 154 32.01 71.33 -9.37
CA GLY A 154 33.34 71.84 -9.75
C GLY A 154 33.41 72.27 -11.21
N TYR A 155 32.99 71.42 -12.15
CA TYR A 155 32.96 71.75 -13.58
C TYR A 155 31.99 72.90 -13.92
N ARG A 156 30.88 73.04 -13.20
CA ARG A 156 29.92 74.14 -13.39
C ARG A 156 30.45 75.49 -12.87
N SER A 157 31.45 75.46 -11.99
CA SER A 157 32.00 76.66 -11.36
C SER A 157 33.18 77.28 -12.12
N ASP A 158 33.79 76.56 -13.06
CA ASP A 158 34.90 77.06 -13.90
C ASP A 158 34.34 77.89 -15.08
N PRO A 159 34.53 79.23 -15.10
CA PRO A 159 33.95 80.10 -16.12
C PRO A 159 34.50 79.84 -17.53
N LEU A 160 35.77 79.44 -17.66
CA LEU A 160 36.41 79.19 -18.96
C LEU A 160 35.90 77.89 -19.56
N TYR A 161 35.77 76.86 -18.73
CA TYR A 161 35.19 75.58 -19.13
C TYR A 161 33.72 75.72 -19.55
N VAL A 162 32.91 76.41 -18.73
CA VAL A 162 31.49 76.66 -19.03
C VAL A 162 31.33 77.45 -20.33
N PHE A 163 32.12 78.50 -20.53
CA PHE A 163 32.08 79.30 -21.76
C PHE A 163 32.30 78.46 -23.03
N LEU A 164 33.32 77.60 -23.03
CA LEU A 164 33.60 76.73 -24.18
C LEU A 164 32.53 75.64 -24.35
N ARG A 165 32.00 75.10 -23.25
CA ARG A 165 30.93 74.09 -23.29
C ARG A 165 29.64 74.66 -23.86
N GLU A 166 29.22 75.85 -23.42
CA GLU A 166 28.02 76.54 -23.92
C GLU A 166 28.18 77.01 -25.37
N ALA A 167 29.40 77.36 -25.78
CA ALA A 167 29.70 77.67 -27.18
C ALA A 167 29.64 76.43 -28.11
N GLY A 168 29.50 75.22 -27.56
CA GLY A 168 29.52 73.98 -28.33
C GLY A 168 30.92 73.62 -28.85
N TYR A 169 31.99 74.11 -28.21
CA TYR A 169 33.36 73.87 -28.66
C TYR A 169 33.65 72.36 -28.77
N ARG A 170 34.23 71.95 -29.91
CA ARG A 170 34.49 70.55 -30.31
C ARG A 170 33.25 69.66 -30.49
N THR A 171 32.08 70.24 -30.71
CA THR A 171 30.90 69.52 -31.21
C THR A 171 30.57 69.95 -32.63
N ALA A 172 29.66 69.22 -33.29
CA ALA A 172 29.16 69.59 -34.62
C ALA A 172 28.42 70.94 -34.61
N ASP A 173 27.99 71.42 -33.45
CA ASP A 173 27.24 72.67 -33.27
C ASP A 173 28.13 73.91 -33.09
N TYR A 174 29.46 73.75 -33.14
CA TYR A 174 30.40 74.86 -32.99
C TYR A 174 30.39 75.79 -34.21
N ARG A 175 29.92 77.04 -34.04
CA ARG A 175 29.73 77.99 -35.16
C ARG A 175 30.76 79.13 -35.26
N ARG A 176 31.80 79.15 -34.42
CA ARG A 176 32.81 80.23 -34.42
C ARG A 176 33.94 79.94 -35.42
N SER A 177 34.40 80.97 -36.13
CA SER A 177 35.39 80.84 -37.21
C SER A 177 36.58 81.81 -37.06
N GLY A 178 37.72 81.45 -37.66
CA GLY A 178 38.91 82.30 -37.78
C GLY A 178 39.57 82.62 -36.45
N ALA A 179 39.79 83.91 -36.17
CA ALA A 179 40.50 84.37 -34.97
C ALA A 179 39.81 83.99 -33.64
N GLN A 180 38.49 83.77 -33.67
CA GLN A 180 37.74 83.30 -32.50
C GLN A 180 38.11 81.86 -32.14
N THR A 181 38.34 81.00 -33.13
CA THR A 181 38.74 79.60 -32.93
C THR A 181 40.12 79.48 -32.27
N VAL A 182 41.09 80.29 -32.71
CA VAL A 182 42.45 80.32 -32.12
C VAL A 182 42.42 80.73 -30.65
N LYS A 183 41.58 81.71 -30.31
CA LYS A 183 41.38 82.15 -28.92
C LYS A 183 40.74 81.04 -28.08
N ASP A 184 39.72 80.38 -28.62
CA ASP A 184 39.01 79.30 -27.95
C ASP A 184 39.90 78.05 -27.78
N ASP A 185 40.79 77.75 -28.73
CA ASP A 185 41.81 76.70 -28.62
C ASP A 185 42.81 76.98 -27.48
N TRP A 186 43.24 78.23 -27.34
CA TRP A 186 44.11 78.65 -26.24
C TRP A 186 43.39 78.55 -24.89
N ILE A 187 42.13 79.01 -24.81
CA ILE A 187 41.29 78.85 -23.60
C ILE A 187 41.11 77.37 -23.26
N ALA A 188 40.93 76.51 -24.28
CA ALA A 188 40.74 75.08 -24.09
C ALA A 188 41.99 74.40 -23.48
N GLY A 189 43.18 74.87 -23.86
CA GLY A 189 44.44 74.45 -23.25
C GLY A 189 44.58 74.89 -21.79
N LEU A 190 44.11 76.10 -21.45
CA LEU A 190 44.17 76.64 -20.09
C LEU A 190 43.28 75.88 -19.09
N CYS A 191 42.08 75.46 -19.52
CA CYS A 191 41.15 74.72 -18.66
C CYS A 191 41.14 73.20 -18.92
N ASN A 192 42.10 72.67 -19.71
CA ASN A 192 42.17 71.27 -20.10
C ASN A 192 40.81 70.69 -20.57
N PHE A 193 40.18 71.40 -21.52
CA PHE A 193 38.78 71.21 -21.90
C PHE A 193 38.45 69.76 -22.28
N ASP A 194 39.29 69.08 -23.06
CA ASP A 194 39.00 67.73 -23.54
C ASP A 194 38.94 66.70 -22.41
N ALA A 195 39.89 66.75 -21.49
CA ALA A 195 39.95 65.85 -20.36
C ALA A 195 38.76 66.12 -19.42
N ASN A 196 38.47 67.40 -19.16
CA ASN A 196 37.35 67.82 -18.33
C ASN A 196 36.00 67.44 -18.94
N ARG A 197 35.84 67.59 -20.26
CA ARG A 197 34.62 67.20 -20.98
C ARG A 197 34.40 65.70 -21.00
N ARG A 198 35.48 64.92 -21.18
CA ARG A 198 35.42 63.46 -21.07
C ARG A 198 35.03 63.02 -19.66
N ASN A 199 35.62 63.62 -18.63
CA ASN A 199 35.34 63.29 -17.23
C ASN A 199 33.92 63.69 -16.83
N GLU A 200 33.44 64.87 -17.23
CA GLU A 200 32.05 65.31 -17.02
C GLU A 200 31.05 64.33 -17.64
N ASN A 201 31.28 63.91 -18.89
CA ASN A 201 30.41 62.95 -19.58
C ASN A 201 30.38 61.59 -18.87
N ILE A 202 31.52 61.12 -18.36
CA ILE A 202 31.60 59.88 -17.57
C ILE A 202 30.77 60.01 -16.29
N LEU A 203 30.90 61.13 -15.56
CA LEU A 203 30.14 61.36 -14.33
C LEU A 203 28.64 61.44 -14.57
N LEU A 204 28.20 62.09 -15.65
CA LEU A 204 26.79 62.15 -16.05
C LEU A 204 26.25 60.77 -16.44
N ALA A 205 27.03 59.98 -17.18
CA ALA A 205 26.66 58.59 -17.51
C ALA A 205 26.59 57.70 -16.27
N MET A 206 27.51 57.85 -15.32
CA MET A 206 27.48 57.15 -14.04
C MET A 206 26.24 57.54 -13.23
N GLN A 207 25.92 58.83 -13.13
CA GLN A 207 24.72 59.33 -12.43
C GLN A 207 23.44 58.68 -12.97
N GLN A 208 23.32 58.59 -14.30
CA GLN A 208 22.17 57.97 -14.96
C GLN A 208 22.09 56.45 -14.73
N ALA A 209 23.23 55.77 -14.51
CA ALA A 209 23.29 54.32 -14.32
C ALA A 209 23.04 53.86 -12.87
N LEU A 210 23.20 54.73 -11.87
CA LEU A 210 23.02 54.39 -10.45
C LEU A 210 21.62 53.83 -10.11
N PRO A 211 20.50 54.43 -10.59
CA PRO A 211 19.15 53.92 -10.29
C PRO A 211 18.93 52.51 -10.87
N ALA A 212 19.31 52.29 -12.13
CA ALA A 212 19.18 50.98 -12.78
C ALA A 212 20.03 49.89 -12.08
N ARG A 213 21.19 50.26 -11.53
CA ARG A 213 22.02 49.37 -10.71
C ARG A 213 21.32 49.02 -9.39
N ALA A 214 20.71 49.99 -8.71
CA ALA A 214 19.97 49.77 -7.47
C ALA A 214 18.73 48.89 -7.69
N GLU A 215 17.96 49.14 -8.76
CA GLU A 215 16.79 48.34 -9.14
C GLU A 215 17.14 46.87 -9.40
N ARG A 216 18.22 46.59 -10.15
CA ARG A 216 18.69 45.21 -10.39
C ARG A 216 19.03 44.49 -9.09
N SER A 217 19.63 45.21 -8.14
CA SER A 217 19.97 44.65 -6.84
C SER A 217 18.72 44.40 -5.98
N ALA A 218 17.74 45.31 -6.02
CA ALA A 218 16.46 45.15 -5.34
C ALA A 218 15.67 43.95 -5.89
N GLN A 219 15.69 43.75 -7.21
CA GLN A 219 15.06 42.59 -7.84
C GLN A 219 15.71 41.28 -7.39
N ALA A 220 17.04 41.21 -7.36
CA ALA A 220 17.75 40.02 -6.89
C ALA A 220 17.43 39.67 -5.43
N LEU A 221 17.25 40.69 -4.57
CA LEU A 221 16.80 40.51 -3.19
C LEU A 221 15.35 40.01 -3.13
N ALA A 222 14.44 40.59 -3.92
CA ALA A 222 13.05 40.16 -3.99
C ALA A 222 12.92 38.70 -4.47
N ASP A 223 13.70 38.30 -5.49
CA ASP A 223 13.72 36.93 -5.99
C ASP A 223 14.24 35.94 -4.93
N ALA A 224 15.30 36.32 -4.21
CA ALA A 224 15.84 35.51 -3.11
C ALA A 224 14.83 35.37 -1.95
N ARG A 225 14.08 36.44 -1.66
CA ARG A 225 13.02 36.44 -0.64
C ARG A 225 11.86 35.53 -1.04
N ALA A 226 11.38 35.64 -2.28
CA ALA A 226 10.30 34.79 -2.78
C ALA A 226 10.66 33.30 -2.72
N GLN A 227 11.92 32.95 -3.03
CA GLN A 227 12.42 31.58 -2.89
C GLN A 227 12.42 31.09 -1.44
N LEU A 228 12.86 31.94 -0.50
CA LEU A 228 12.86 31.61 0.93
C LEU A 228 11.43 31.43 1.48
N ASP A 229 10.52 32.32 1.11
CA ASP A 229 9.11 32.25 1.56
C ASP A 229 8.44 30.98 1.00
N ALA A 230 8.64 30.66 -0.28
CA ALA A 230 8.11 29.44 -0.90
C ALA A 230 8.57 28.16 -0.18
N LEU A 231 9.80 28.12 0.31
CA LEU A 231 10.34 26.99 1.06
C LEU A 231 9.90 26.99 2.54
N SER A 232 9.72 28.17 3.14
CA SER A 232 9.35 28.31 4.56
C SER A 232 7.88 27.99 4.83
N PHE A 233 7.00 28.24 3.85
CA PHE A 233 5.56 27.99 3.94
C PHE A 233 5.11 26.73 3.19
N ALA A 234 6.03 25.96 2.61
CA ALA A 234 5.70 24.69 1.99
C ALA A 234 5.19 23.70 3.06
N PRO A 235 4.12 22.93 2.77
CA PRO A 235 3.75 21.81 3.64
C PRO A 235 4.94 20.86 3.77
N PRO A 236 5.14 20.24 4.95
CA PRO A 236 6.22 19.28 5.14
C PRO A 236 6.06 18.15 4.10
N PRO A 237 7.17 17.65 3.54
CA PRO A 237 7.10 16.51 2.64
C PRO A 237 6.46 15.32 3.37
N PRO A 238 5.67 14.49 2.68
CA PRO A 238 5.04 13.34 3.31
C PRO A 238 6.10 12.43 3.91
N THR A 239 5.84 12.00 5.13
CA THR A 239 6.68 11.05 5.86
C THR A 239 6.83 9.76 5.07
N ILE A 240 7.88 8.98 5.36
CA ILE A 240 8.07 7.65 4.75
C ILE A 240 6.83 6.77 5.00
N ALA A 241 6.22 6.88 6.19
CA ALA A 241 5.01 6.15 6.53
C ALA A 241 3.83 6.52 5.62
N GLU A 242 3.56 7.80 5.40
CA GLU A 242 2.50 8.27 4.51
C GLU A 242 2.76 7.87 3.05
N ARG A 243 4.00 7.95 2.59
CA ARG A 243 4.39 7.52 1.24
C ARG A 243 4.17 6.02 1.04
N ILE A 244 4.50 5.20 2.05
CA ILE A 244 4.24 3.76 2.01
C ILE A 244 2.73 3.54 1.99
N ALA A 245 1.98 4.11 2.93
CA ALA A 245 0.53 3.95 3.04
C ALA A 245 -0.17 4.27 1.72
N GLN A 246 0.17 5.42 1.10
CA GLN A 246 -0.40 5.82 -0.19
C GLN A 246 -0.02 4.86 -1.33
N ALA A 247 1.21 4.34 -1.34
CA ALA A 247 1.68 3.45 -2.39
C ALA A 247 1.13 2.01 -2.26
N VAL A 248 0.83 1.55 -1.03
CA VAL A 248 0.31 0.20 -0.79
C VAL A 248 -1.22 0.14 -0.73
N ALA A 249 -1.91 1.27 -0.52
CA ALA A 249 -3.37 1.34 -0.49
C ALA A 249 -4.09 0.58 -1.64
N PRO A 250 -3.70 0.70 -2.92
CA PRO A 250 -4.36 -0.08 -3.99
C PRO A 250 -4.10 -1.60 -3.88
N LEU A 251 -2.93 -2.00 -3.37
CA LEU A 251 -2.60 -3.41 -3.13
C LEU A 251 -3.37 -3.97 -1.94
N GLU A 252 -3.55 -3.18 -0.87
CA GLU A 252 -4.38 -3.53 0.28
C GLU A 252 -5.85 -3.66 -0.11
N ALA A 253 -6.36 -2.77 -0.98
CA ALA A 253 -7.71 -2.89 -1.53
C ALA A 253 -7.89 -4.17 -2.37
N ALA A 254 -6.89 -4.52 -3.20
CA ALA A 254 -6.89 -5.76 -3.96
C ALA A 254 -6.83 -7.00 -3.06
N LEU A 255 -6.01 -6.96 -2.00
CA LEU A 255 -5.94 -8.02 -1.00
C LEU A 255 -7.29 -8.23 -0.31
N ALA A 256 -7.97 -7.16 0.11
CA ALA A 256 -9.29 -7.25 0.72
C ALA A 256 -10.34 -7.87 -0.23
N GLN A 257 -10.28 -7.57 -1.53
CA GLN A 257 -11.14 -8.21 -2.53
C GLN A 257 -10.82 -9.70 -2.71
N ALA A 258 -9.53 -10.06 -2.70
CA ALA A 258 -9.09 -11.44 -2.76
C ALA A 258 -9.55 -12.22 -1.51
N ASP A 259 -9.49 -11.64 -0.33
CA ASP A 259 -9.98 -12.23 0.92
C ASP A 259 -11.50 -12.45 0.91
N GLU A 260 -12.28 -11.51 0.37
CA GLU A 260 -13.73 -11.70 0.18
C GLU A 260 -14.03 -12.82 -0.80
N ARG A 261 -13.26 -12.91 -1.90
CA ARG A 261 -13.39 -14.00 -2.87
C ARG A 261 -13.01 -15.34 -2.23
N LEU A 262 -11.95 -15.38 -1.42
CA LEU A 262 -11.51 -16.57 -0.67
C LEU A 262 -12.62 -17.07 0.27
N ARG A 263 -13.23 -16.16 1.04
CA ARG A 263 -14.36 -16.49 1.93
C ARG A 263 -15.54 -17.10 1.17
N ARG A 264 -15.91 -16.52 0.03
CA ARG A 264 -17.00 -17.05 -0.81
C ARG A 264 -16.70 -18.44 -1.36
N VAL A 265 -15.48 -18.68 -1.88
CA VAL A 265 -15.09 -19.99 -2.41
C VAL A 265 -15.07 -21.05 -1.31
N ARG A 266 -14.52 -20.72 -0.12
CA ARG A 266 -14.53 -21.62 1.04
C ARG A 266 -15.94 -21.97 1.51
N ALA A 267 -16.83 -20.98 1.58
CA ALA A 267 -18.25 -21.23 1.89
C ALA A 267 -18.90 -22.17 0.86
N GLY A 268 -18.63 -21.96 -0.43
CA GLY A 268 -19.06 -22.87 -1.49
C GLY A 268 -18.55 -24.30 -1.26
N LEU A 269 -17.26 -24.50 -1.05
CA LEU A 269 -16.68 -25.83 -0.81
C LEU A 269 -17.27 -26.52 0.44
N ALA A 270 -17.55 -25.75 1.49
CA ALA A 270 -18.20 -26.26 2.70
C ALA A 270 -19.61 -26.82 2.44
N GLU A 271 -20.39 -26.20 1.55
CA GLU A 271 -21.72 -26.72 1.17
C GLU A 271 -21.64 -28.09 0.49
N TYR A 272 -20.63 -28.31 -0.34
CA TYR A 272 -20.41 -29.59 -1.02
C TYR A 272 -19.92 -30.66 -0.03
N ALA A 273 -19.02 -30.29 0.89
CA ALA A 273 -18.57 -31.17 1.95
C ALA A 273 -19.72 -31.59 2.89
N ALA A 274 -20.66 -30.67 3.17
CA ALA A 274 -21.84 -30.95 3.99
C ALA A 274 -23.00 -31.63 3.24
N CYS A 275 -22.85 -31.88 1.93
CA CYS A 275 -23.92 -32.40 1.07
C CYS A 275 -25.20 -31.54 1.08
N THR A 276 -25.06 -30.23 1.29
CA THR A 276 -26.17 -29.27 1.28
C THR A 276 -26.30 -28.54 -0.05
N ASP A 277 -25.39 -28.80 -1.00
CA ASP A 277 -25.42 -28.20 -2.33
C ASP A 277 -26.69 -28.58 -3.12
N ALA A 278 -27.08 -27.70 -4.06
CA ALA A 278 -28.33 -27.83 -4.80
C ALA A 278 -28.35 -29.08 -5.71
N ARG A 279 -27.19 -29.42 -6.31
CA ARG A 279 -27.05 -30.58 -7.20
C ARG A 279 -27.23 -31.90 -6.45
N TYR A 280 -26.62 -32.02 -5.27
CA TYR A 280 -26.79 -33.19 -4.41
C TYR A 280 -28.24 -33.38 -3.99
N ARG A 281 -28.90 -32.31 -3.52
CA ARG A 281 -30.32 -32.37 -3.13
C ARG A 281 -31.20 -32.82 -4.29
N ARG A 282 -30.97 -32.29 -5.50
CA ARG A 282 -31.70 -32.68 -6.70
C ARG A 282 -31.48 -34.15 -7.08
N ALA A 283 -30.23 -34.62 -7.03
CA ALA A 283 -29.90 -36.01 -7.28
C ALA A 283 -30.60 -36.95 -6.29
N GLN A 284 -30.62 -36.60 -4.99
CA GLN A 284 -31.30 -37.36 -3.95
C GLN A 284 -32.82 -37.38 -4.13
N GLU A 285 -33.44 -36.25 -4.52
CA GLU A 285 -34.88 -36.19 -4.83
C GLU A 285 -35.26 -37.11 -6.00
N LEU A 286 -34.50 -37.06 -7.10
CA LEU A 286 -34.69 -37.91 -8.27
C LEU A 286 -34.50 -39.39 -7.93
N GLN A 287 -33.49 -39.70 -7.12
CA GLN A 287 -33.22 -41.06 -6.67
C GLN A 287 -34.33 -41.59 -5.74
N ALA A 288 -34.83 -40.77 -4.82
CA ALA A 288 -35.97 -41.12 -3.96
C ALA A 288 -37.26 -41.32 -4.78
N ALA A 289 -37.48 -40.50 -5.81
CA ALA A 289 -38.61 -40.66 -6.73
C ALA A 289 -38.52 -41.99 -7.51
N SER A 290 -37.31 -42.39 -7.93
CA SER A 290 -37.08 -43.67 -8.60
C SER A 290 -37.26 -44.90 -7.70
N LEU A 291 -37.08 -44.77 -6.37
CA LEU A 291 -37.16 -45.88 -5.42
C LEU A 291 -38.54 -46.04 -4.78
N LYS A 292 -39.38 -44.99 -4.78
CA LYS A 292 -40.78 -45.06 -4.29
C LYS A 292 -41.66 -46.04 -5.07
N SER A 293 -41.20 -46.57 -6.20
CA SER A 293 -41.95 -47.55 -7.00
C SER A 293 -41.88 -48.98 -6.45
N LEU A 294 -40.87 -49.40 -5.67
CA LEU A 294 -40.83 -50.69 -4.98
C LEU A 294 -39.80 -50.74 -3.83
N PRO A 295 -40.13 -51.31 -2.65
CA PRO A 295 -39.18 -51.51 -1.55
C PRO A 295 -38.01 -52.42 -1.96
N ILE A 296 -36.78 -52.00 -1.64
CA ILE A 296 -35.53 -52.74 -1.98
C ILE A 296 -35.55 -54.18 -1.47
N ALA A 297 -36.09 -54.41 -0.27
CA ALA A 297 -36.21 -55.75 0.30
C ALA A 297 -37.16 -56.66 -0.51
N GLU A 298 -38.22 -56.09 -1.08
CA GLU A 298 -39.16 -56.82 -1.94
C GLU A 298 -38.53 -57.13 -3.29
N LEU A 299 -37.77 -56.20 -3.88
CA LEU A 299 -37.03 -56.47 -5.13
C LEU A 299 -35.98 -57.56 -4.96
N ILE A 300 -35.24 -57.56 -3.84
CA ILE A 300 -34.26 -58.62 -3.53
C ILE A 300 -34.97 -59.96 -3.29
N ALA A 301 -36.11 -59.97 -2.60
CA ALA A 301 -36.90 -61.18 -2.38
C ALA A 301 -37.49 -61.73 -3.68
N GLN A 302 -37.98 -60.86 -4.56
CA GLN A 302 -38.50 -61.22 -5.89
C GLN A 302 -37.39 -61.80 -6.78
N ALA A 303 -36.21 -61.16 -6.83
CA ALA A 303 -35.07 -61.66 -7.60
C ALA A 303 -34.60 -63.05 -7.12
N ARG A 304 -34.59 -63.30 -5.81
CA ARG A 304 -34.24 -64.60 -5.22
C ARG A 304 -35.29 -65.69 -5.47
N ALA A 305 -36.53 -65.29 -5.75
CA ALA A 305 -37.60 -66.22 -6.07
C ALA A 305 -37.56 -66.67 -7.55
N THR A 306 -36.80 -65.97 -8.39
CA THR A 306 -36.60 -66.34 -9.80
C THR A 306 -35.56 -67.46 -9.92
N PRO A 307 -35.78 -68.53 -10.70
CA PRO A 307 -34.83 -69.62 -10.89
C PRO A 307 -33.64 -69.27 -11.82
N SER A 308 -33.32 -67.99 -11.98
CA SER A 308 -32.27 -67.51 -12.90
C SER A 308 -30.92 -67.37 -12.19
N PRO A 309 -29.85 -68.04 -12.65
CA PRO A 309 -28.51 -67.87 -12.08
C PRO A 309 -27.91 -66.47 -12.34
N GLU A 310 -28.51 -65.68 -13.23
CA GLU A 310 -28.12 -64.27 -13.46
C GLU A 310 -28.68 -63.37 -12.35
N ASP A 311 -29.91 -63.63 -11.89
CA ASP A 311 -30.54 -62.87 -10.80
C ASP A 311 -29.82 -63.10 -9.47
N ASP A 312 -29.40 -64.35 -9.19
CA ASP A 312 -28.59 -64.68 -8.02
C ASP A 312 -27.26 -63.90 -7.97
N LYS A 313 -26.60 -63.73 -9.13
CA LYS A 313 -25.36 -62.95 -9.24
C LYS A 313 -25.62 -61.46 -8.97
N LEU A 314 -26.69 -60.90 -9.53
CA LEU A 314 -27.07 -59.50 -9.31
C LEU A 314 -27.39 -59.24 -7.84
N VAL A 315 -28.12 -60.15 -7.18
CA VAL A 315 -28.43 -60.05 -5.75
C VAL A 315 -27.16 -60.11 -4.90
N LEU A 316 -26.24 -61.02 -5.20
CA LEU A 316 -24.95 -61.10 -4.50
C LEU A 316 -24.13 -59.81 -4.68
N GLU A 317 -24.12 -59.23 -5.88
CA GLU A 317 -23.45 -57.95 -6.13
C GLU A 317 -24.08 -56.80 -5.35
N VAL A 318 -25.41 -56.73 -5.27
CA VAL A 318 -26.14 -55.74 -4.45
C VAL A 318 -25.77 -55.86 -2.98
N VAL A 319 -25.76 -57.07 -2.41
CA VAL A 319 -25.37 -57.30 -1.01
C VAL A 319 -23.92 -56.85 -0.76
N ASN A 320 -22.99 -57.23 -1.63
CA ASN A 320 -21.59 -56.80 -1.52
C ASN A 320 -21.42 -55.28 -1.60
N LEU A 321 -22.23 -54.60 -2.42
CA LEU A 321 -22.21 -53.14 -2.51
C LEU A 321 -22.85 -52.47 -1.29
N GLN A 322 -23.88 -53.07 -0.68
CA GLN A 322 -24.46 -52.58 0.57
C GLN A 322 -23.46 -52.63 1.73
N ASP A 323 -22.66 -53.70 1.81
CA ASP A 323 -21.57 -53.80 2.81
C ASP A 323 -20.51 -52.71 2.58
N LYS A 324 -20.13 -52.47 1.31
CA LYS A 324 -19.22 -51.37 0.94
C LYS A 324 -19.82 -50.00 1.28
N LEU A 325 -21.11 -49.80 1.04
CA LEU A 325 -21.82 -48.57 1.37
C LEU A 325 -21.84 -48.33 2.88
N ALA A 326 -22.05 -49.36 3.70
CA ALA A 326 -21.96 -49.25 5.15
C ALA A 326 -20.55 -48.93 5.65
N GLY A 327 -19.50 -49.40 4.95
CA GLY A 327 -18.12 -48.96 5.16
C GLY A 327 -17.95 -47.48 4.84
N SER A 328 -18.31 -47.08 3.62
CA SER A 328 -18.20 -45.69 3.13
C SER A 328 -18.96 -44.69 3.99
N ARG A 329 -20.16 -45.04 4.51
CA ARG A 329 -20.91 -44.18 5.45
C ARG A 329 -20.16 -43.93 6.75
N ARG A 330 -19.52 -44.96 7.31
CA ARG A 330 -18.69 -44.81 8.52
C ARG A 330 -17.47 -43.94 8.26
N ASP A 331 -16.86 -44.05 7.07
CA ASP A 331 -15.74 -43.20 6.67
C ASP A 331 -16.18 -41.75 6.49
N TYR A 332 -17.35 -41.51 5.89
CA TYR A 332 -17.96 -40.19 5.77
C TYR A 332 -18.26 -39.56 7.15
N GLU A 333 -18.88 -40.30 8.07
CA GLU A 333 -19.15 -39.83 9.43
C GLU A 333 -17.85 -39.47 10.18
N ARG A 334 -16.80 -40.29 10.03
CA ARG A 334 -15.48 -40.01 10.60
C ARG A 334 -14.85 -38.76 9.98
N ALA A 335 -14.96 -38.59 8.67
CA ALA A 335 -14.46 -37.41 7.96
C ALA A 335 -15.22 -36.15 8.40
N LEU A 336 -16.54 -36.24 8.57
CA LEU A 336 -17.39 -35.15 9.04
C LEU A 336 -17.03 -34.72 10.46
N ALA A 337 -16.83 -35.67 11.38
CA ALA A 337 -16.39 -35.37 12.75
C ALA A 337 -15.00 -34.70 12.76
N ALA A 338 -14.07 -35.19 11.94
CA ALA A 338 -12.75 -34.57 11.79
C ALA A 338 -12.82 -33.15 11.21
N ARG A 339 -13.76 -32.91 10.27
CA ARG A 339 -14.03 -31.58 9.71
C ARG A 339 -14.58 -30.63 10.76
N GLN A 340 -15.56 -31.04 11.56
CA GLN A 340 -16.12 -30.20 12.64
C GLN A 340 -15.03 -29.76 13.62
N HIS A 341 -14.15 -30.69 14.02
CA HIS A 341 -13.03 -30.35 14.89
C HIS A 341 -12.04 -29.37 14.23
N ALA A 342 -11.71 -29.58 12.95
CA ALA A 342 -10.84 -28.67 12.20
C ALA A 342 -11.47 -27.28 11.99
N GLU A 343 -12.80 -27.21 11.86
CA GLU A 343 -13.55 -25.96 11.74
C GLU A 343 -13.48 -25.15 13.03
N GLU A 344 -13.68 -25.79 14.18
CA GLU A 344 -13.52 -25.15 15.49
C GLU A 344 -12.09 -24.63 15.69
N ASP A 345 -11.08 -25.42 15.31
CA ASP A 345 -9.68 -25.01 15.39
C ASP A 345 -9.38 -23.82 14.48
N ALA A 346 -9.88 -23.83 13.24
CA ALA A 346 -9.69 -22.72 12.30
C ALA A 346 -10.36 -21.44 12.82
N GLN A 347 -11.58 -21.54 13.35
CA GLN A 347 -12.29 -20.41 13.97
C GLN A 347 -11.54 -19.88 15.20
N ARG A 348 -10.97 -20.76 16.04
CA ARG A 348 -10.12 -20.36 17.18
C ARG A 348 -8.89 -19.56 16.71
N ALA A 349 -8.21 -20.01 15.66
CA ALA A 349 -7.03 -19.33 15.13
C ALA A 349 -7.38 -17.96 14.51
N GLU A 350 -8.48 -17.87 13.76
CA GLU A 350 -8.97 -16.61 13.19
C GLU A 350 -9.41 -15.62 14.27
N ALA A 351 -10.10 -16.09 15.31
CA ALA A 351 -10.50 -15.26 16.44
C ALA A 351 -9.28 -14.67 17.17
N LEU A 352 -8.21 -15.47 17.33
CA LEU A 352 -6.96 -15.02 17.91
C LEU A 352 -6.31 -13.92 17.07
N GLU A 353 -6.15 -14.13 15.77
CA GLU A 353 -5.56 -13.14 14.87
C GLU A 353 -6.38 -11.84 14.86
N ALA A 354 -7.71 -11.94 14.79
CA ALA A 354 -8.60 -10.79 14.78
C ALA A 354 -8.54 -9.99 16.10
N ASP A 355 -8.46 -10.66 17.25
CA ASP A 355 -8.33 -10.00 18.55
C ASP A 355 -6.98 -9.28 18.68
N LEU A 356 -5.90 -9.94 18.26
CA LEU A 356 -4.56 -9.35 18.30
C LEU A 356 -4.40 -8.16 17.35
N ARG A 357 -5.01 -8.22 16.16
CA ARG A 357 -5.09 -7.08 15.24
C ARG A 357 -5.90 -5.93 15.86
N ARG A 358 -7.07 -6.22 16.45
CA ARG A 358 -7.90 -5.21 17.13
C ARG A 358 -7.19 -4.58 18.33
N GLY A 359 -6.43 -5.38 19.08
CA GLY A 359 -5.62 -4.95 20.22
C GLY A 359 -4.34 -4.22 19.84
N GLY A 360 -4.04 -4.05 18.54
CA GLY A 360 -2.85 -3.35 18.06
C GLY A 360 -1.53 -4.11 18.22
N PHE A 361 -1.57 -5.40 18.61
CA PHE A 361 -0.40 -6.27 18.74
C PHE A 361 0.16 -6.72 17.37
N ILE A 362 -0.69 -6.70 16.35
CA ILE A 362 -0.37 -7.04 14.95
C ILE A 362 -0.48 -5.76 14.12
N ASP A 363 0.33 -5.65 13.06
CA ASP A 363 0.38 -4.51 12.13
C ASP A 363 0.98 -3.19 12.71
N THR A 364 1.36 -3.17 13.99
CA THR A 364 2.05 -2.03 14.64
C THR A 364 3.54 -2.31 14.85
N ARG A 365 4.42 -1.35 14.51
CA ARG A 365 5.87 -1.42 14.78
C ARG A 365 6.27 -0.89 16.16
N GLU A 366 5.30 -0.47 16.95
CA GLU A 366 5.48 0.26 18.21
C GLU A 366 5.47 -0.68 19.42
N ILE A 367 5.35 -1.98 19.22
CA ILE A 367 5.33 -2.98 20.28
C ILE A 367 6.48 -3.94 20.06
N ASP A 368 7.40 -4.01 21.02
CA ASP A 368 8.40 -5.06 21.10
C ASP A 368 8.06 -5.99 22.26
N PHE A 369 8.29 -7.28 22.07
CA PHE A 369 8.09 -8.27 23.13
C PHE A 369 9.40 -8.52 23.86
N ARG A 370 9.35 -8.47 25.20
CA ARG A 370 10.49 -8.72 26.08
C ARG A 370 11.11 -10.09 25.79
N ASP A 371 12.43 -10.21 25.97
CA ASP A 371 13.12 -11.49 25.91
C ASP A 371 12.52 -12.47 26.93
N GLY A 372 12.16 -13.67 26.46
CA GLY A 372 11.50 -14.72 27.26
C GLY A 372 10.07 -15.08 26.84
N LEU A 373 9.46 -14.37 25.88
CA LEU A 373 8.20 -14.80 25.28
C LEU A 373 8.43 -16.04 24.40
N ASP A 374 7.94 -17.19 24.84
CA ASP A 374 7.88 -18.41 24.03
C ASP A 374 6.51 -18.51 23.35
N LEU A 375 6.42 -17.95 22.15
CA LEU A 375 5.17 -17.80 21.42
C LEU A 375 4.55 -19.15 20.96
N PRO A 376 5.31 -20.11 20.41
CA PRO A 376 4.72 -21.37 19.93
C PRO A 376 3.99 -22.18 21.02
N PRO A 377 4.54 -22.38 22.24
CA PRO A 377 3.79 -23.03 23.32
C PRO A 377 2.58 -22.23 23.78
N LEU A 378 2.64 -20.91 23.78
CA LEU A 378 1.52 -20.06 24.16
C LEU A 378 0.36 -20.20 23.16
N ILE A 379 0.67 -20.16 21.86
CA ILE A 379 -0.29 -20.47 20.79
C ILE A 379 -0.82 -21.89 20.96
N GLY A 380 0.05 -22.87 21.20
CA GLY A 380 -0.33 -24.27 21.39
C GLY A 380 -1.35 -24.47 22.52
N ARG A 381 -1.11 -23.86 23.70
CA ARG A 381 -2.04 -23.92 24.84
C ARG A 381 -3.41 -23.31 24.51
N TYR A 382 -3.43 -22.18 23.81
CA TYR A 382 -4.69 -21.57 23.36
C TYR A 382 -5.42 -22.45 22.34
N MET A 383 -4.70 -22.96 21.33
CA MET A 383 -5.28 -23.83 20.30
C MET A 383 -5.82 -25.13 20.89
N ASN A 384 -5.18 -25.68 21.92
CA ASN A 384 -5.65 -26.87 22.66
C ASN A 384 -6.82 -26.58 23.62
N GLY A 385 -7.23 -25.31 23.77
CA GLY A 385 -8.30 -24.90 24.70
C GLY A 385 -7.87 -24.84 26.17
N GLU A 386 -6.58 -24.98 26.48
CA GLU A 386 -6.04 -24.81 27.84
C GLU A 386 -6.04 -23.34 28.28
N LEU A 387 -6.08 -22.43 27.31
CA LEU A 387 -6.09 -20.99 27.52
C LEU A 387 -7.26 -20.35 26.75
N SER A 388 -8.01 -19.46 27.39
CA SER A 388 -9.03 -18.65 26.70
C SER A 388 -8.39 -17.50 25.93
N LEU A 389 -9.14 -16.90 25.00
CA LEU A 389 -8.65 -15.73 24.23
C LEU A 389 -8.19 -14.59 25.15
N GLY A 390 -9.00 -14.25 26.16
CA GLY A 390 -8.62 -13.23 27.15
C GLY A 390 -7.41 -13.64 28.00
N GLY A 391 -7.26 -14.93 28.29
CA GLY A 391 -6.08 -15.47 28.98
C GLY A 391 -4.80 -15.34 28.14
N PHE A 392 -4.89 -15.64 26.84
CA PHE A 392 -3.80 -15.45 25.88
C PHE A 392 -3.37 -13.99 25.83
N THR A 393 -4.33 -13.07 25.63
CA THR A 393 -4.04 -11.64 25.51
C THR A 393 -3.46 -11.07 26.81
N LEU A 394 -3.93 -11.54 27.98
CA LEU A 394 -3.37 -11.14 29.28
C LEU A 394 -1.93 -11.62 29.46
N GLU A 395 -1.64 -12.89 29.12
CA GLU A 395 -0.29 -13.44 29.21
C GLU A 395 0.65 -12.70 28.24
N LEU A 396 0.17 -12.40 27.02
CA LEU A 396 0.90 -11.62 26.03
C LEU A 396 1.20 -10.18 26.52
N GLN A 397 0.24 -9.50 27.14
CA GLN A 397 0.40 -8.15 27.67
C GLN A 397 1.50 -8.04 28.74
N GLN A 398 1.77 -9.10 29.49
CA GLN A 398 2.86 -9.13 30.48
C GLN A 398 4.25 -9.04 29.83
N PHE A 399 4.36 -9.47 28.57
CA PHE A 399 5.60 -9.44 27.79
C PHE A 399 5.66 -8.27 26.79
N ALA A 400 4.51 -7.68 26.44
CA ALA A 400 4.44 -6.53 25.55
C ALA A 400 5.08 -5.28 26.20
N ARG A 401 6.01 -4.64 25.49
CA ARG A 401 6.53 -3.31 25.82
C ARG A 401 6.12 -2.35 24.72
N GLU A 402 5.38 -1.31 25.09
CA GLU A 402 5.24 -0.14 24.24
C GLU A 402 6.62 0.50 24.04
N LEU A 403 7.07 0.55 22.79
CA LEU A 403 8.18 1.40 22.37
C LEU A 403 7.70 2.84 22.43
N ARG A 404 7.81 3.47 23.61
CA ARG A 404 7.72 4.93 23.66
C ARG A 404 8.78 5.50 22.71
N PRO A 405 8.44 6.42 21.79
CA PRO A 405 9.45 7.08 20.99
C PRO A 405 10.41 7.81 21.93
N LYS A 406 11.69 7.40 21.91
CA LYS A 406 12.76 8.13 22.59
C LYS A 406 12.95 9.46 21.86
N PHE A 407 12.69 10.55 22.58
CA PHE A 407 12.95 11.96 22.27
C PHE A 407 12.00 12.68 21.28
N ARG A 408 11.06 13.43 21.85
CA ARG A 408 10.79 14.82 21.40
C ARG A 408 11.77 15.71 22.12
N TYR A 409 12.59 16.48 21.40
CA TYR A 409 13.31 17.61 21.97
C TYR A 409 12.27 18.55 22.60
N SER A 410 12.28 18.68 23.93
CA SER A 410 11.65 19.81 24.61
C SER A 410 12.68 20.93 24.67
N GLU A 411 12.72 21.76 23.62
CA GLU A 411 13.43 23.04 23.66
C GLU A 411 12.42 24.13 24.06
N THR A 412 12.02 24.10 25.32
CA THR A 412 11.47 25.26 26.04
C THR A 412 12.46 25.64 27.13
N ALA A 413 13.63 26.11 26.71
CA ALA A 413 14.56 26.86 27.53
C ALA A 413 14.46 28.35 27.19
N TRP A 414 13.28 28.93 27.43
CA TRP A 414 13.12 30.36 27.69
C TRP A 414 12.43 30.52 29.04
N GLY A 415 13.19 30.26 30.08
CA GLY A 415 12.85 30.64 31.45
C GLY A 415 12.93 32.15 31.56
N SER A 416 11.78 32.78 31.75
CA SER A 416 11.63 34.15 32.21
C SER A 416 12.28 34.32 33.59
N GLY A 417 13.47 34.90 33.62
CA GLY A 417 14.10 35.40 34.84
C GLY A 417 13.68 36.83 35.13
N SER A 418 12.45 37.04 35.62
CA SER A 418 12.15 38.26 36.38
C SER A 418 12.71 38.08 37.80
N SER A 419 13.61 38.95 38.24
CA SER A 419 13.80 39.21 39.67
C SER A 419 14.18 40.66 39.87
N ARG A 420 13.34 41.29 40.70
CA ARG A 420 13.46 42.64 41.22
C ARG A 420 14.66 42.76 42.15
N SER A 421 15.35 43.90 42.07
CA SER A 421 15.74 44.74 43.21
C SER A 421 16.24 46.07 42.67
#